data_AF-A0A5R9BAZ9-F1
#
_entry.id   AF-A0A5R9BAZ9-F1
#
_cell.length_a   1.000
_cell.length_b   1.000
_cell.length_c   1.000
_cell.angle_alpha   90.00
_cell.angle_beta   90.00
_cell.angle_gamma   90.00
#
_symmetry.space_group_name_H-M   'P 1'
#
loop_
_entity.id
_entity.type
_entity.pdbx_description
1 polymer ?
#
loop_
_entity_poly.entity_id
_entity_poly.type
_entity_poly.pdbx_seq_one_letter_code
_entity_poly.pdbx_strand_id
1 'polypeptide(L)'
;MRNQGQRRLYEVSVMGAAALLLTSCGGSDVGLDNAEEFLEEATNAWLDSLPSDNVAVHEDAGCFFLVDGEGEVTGELACGGARTLFADDGEVWDLTTFDYSEDSDGEITTEFDESILAEAEMEISRPEGDVVDAGGDDAPEALDEIEAPPRPEADSGLIVAPSPQDQEDDAVDTSGGSLVEGEEVSGGAYTVSEETDPQDSEIVTPAGIVTIEELGAAETVTVEGVPGQRGVDDDQSAVPHAPAEGETFRYLWASFAANELPEAPENNAYLDLGDEQIELSSLEGGALVSVPDSGAELVVTTGEDTEQRYDLLTGQRDSDPITDGFYVENRHQPEADITLDFPDFEDTITEEEVGSPSQAGDLTISTEAVVESYTITAWNPMMGWASEGEAWLELNWEASVSRDGDARAGYYRANDDQPSVVDWSITVDDTTIEERYESTDAGRNGGNSFGEVSVIAIPADFETISLDAEITSHWDEQPVTVEHEGAELPFDETHDSEGEGEGEVDEDGPLDEDENTGW
;
A
#
# COMPACT_ATOMS: atom_id res chain seq x y z
N MET A 1 -2.66 50.61 31.24
CA MET A 1 -1.53 50.64 32.20
C MET A 1 -0.26 50.65 31.38
N ARG A 2 0.59 51.65 31.57
CA ARG A 2 1.85 51.83 30.84
C ARG A 2 2.90 50.89 31.43
N ASN A 3 3.76 50.31 30.60
CA ASN A 3 5.14 50.15 31.03
C ASN A 3 6.11 50.54 29.90
N GLN A 4 6.83 51.63 30.18
CA GLN A 4 7.92 52.18 29.38
C GLN A 4 9.23 51.63 29.95
N GLY A 5 10.08 51.05 29.11
CA GLY A 5 11.48 50.79 29.41
C GLY A 5 12.34 51.76 28.59
N GLN A 6 12.88 52.79 29.24
CA GLN A 6 13.65 53.87 28.63
C GLN A 6 15.08 53.90 29.22
N ARG A 7 16.06 54.29 28.39
CA ARG A 7 17.43 54.82 28.69
C ARG A 7 18.54 53.75 28.73
N ARG A 8 19.71 53.95 28.10
CA ARG A 8 20.52 55.19 28.11
C ARG A 8 21.32 55.42 26.81
N LEU A 9 21.40 56.72 26.48
CA LEU A 9 22.43 57.37 25.67
C LEU A 9 23.83 57.15 26.27
N TYR A 10 24.80 56.86 25.40
CA TYR A 10 26.18 57.32 25.56
C TYR A 10 26.67 57.85 24.21
N GLU A 11 26.72 59.18 24.11
CA GLU A 11 27.62 59.87 23.20
C GLU A 11 29.05 59.67 23.70
N VAL A 12 29.92 59.11 22.86
CA VAL A 12 31.36 59.34 22.94
C VAL A 12 31.84 59.61 21.53
N SER A 13 31.95 60.89 21.18
CA SER A 13 32.76 61.35 20.07
C SER A 13 34.23 61.26 20.47
N VAL A 14 35.02 60.44 19.76
CA VAL A 14 36.47 60.61 19.68
C VAL A 14 36.86 60.64 18.21
N MET A 15 37.12 61.86 17.74
CA MET A 15 37.98 62.11 16.59
C MET A 15 39.34 61.48 16.87
N GLY A 16 39.73 60.52 16.04
CA GLY A 16 41.06 59.94 16.02
C GLY A 16 41.46 59.69 14.58
N ALA A 17 41.89 60.74 13.88
CA ALA A 17 42.59 60.61 12.62
C ALA A 17 43.91 59.88 12.88
N ALA A 18 43.97 58.60 12.53
CA ALA A 18 45.18 57.83 12.38
C ALA A 18 45.26 57.39 10.93
N ALA A 19 45.98 58.18 10.13
CA ALA A 19 46.47 57.75 8.83
C ALA A 19 47.50 56.63 9.09
N LEU A 20 47.04 55.38 8.97
CA LEU A 20 47.89 54.20 8.85
C LEU A 20 48.19 54.04 7.36
N LEU A 21 49.44 54.32 7.01
CA LEU A 21 50.05 53.90 5.76
C LEU A 21 50.09 52.37 5.76
N LEU A 22 49.10 51.74 5.12
CA LEU A 22 49.18 50.34 4.72
C LEU A 22 50.21 50.27 3.59
N THR A 23 51.36 49.67 3.90
CA THR A 23 52.26 49.12 2.90
C THR A 23 51.51 47.99 2.19
N SER A 24 51.30 48.14 0.88
CA SER A 24 50.72 47.11 0.02
C SER A 24 51.51 45.81 0.17
N CYS A 25 50.85 44.75 0.66
CA CYS A 25 51.30 43.39 0.37
C CYS A 25 51.23 43.22 -1.15
N GLY A 26 52.30 42.71 -1.75
CA GLY A 26 52.36 42.46 -3.19
C GLY A 26 51.56 41.20 -3.51
N GLY A 27 50.28 41.39 -3.85
CA GLY A 27 49.59 40.47 -4.74
C GLY A 27 50.36 40.48 -6.05
N SER A 28 50.73 39.29 -6.50
CA SER A 28 51.29 39.12 -7.85
C SER A 28 50.10 39.31 -8.78
N ASP A 29 50.05 40.45 -9.45
CA ASP A 29 49.13 40.73 -10.55
C ASP A 29 49.10 39.51 -11.49
N VAL A 30 47.90 39.05 -11.86
CA VAL A 30 47.68 37.84 -12.70
C VAL A 30 48.25 38.00 -14.12
N GLY A 31 48.81 39.18 -14.44
CA GLY A 31 49.59 39.40 -15.65
C GLY A 31 48.74 39.66 -16.90
N LEU A 32 47.44 39.92 -16.70
CA LEU A 32 46.48 40.31 -17.73
C LEU A 32 46.11 41.79 -17.54
N ASP A 33 46.41 42.63 -18.54
CA ASP A 33 46.23 44.09 -18.41
C ASP A 33 44.76 44.51 -18.29
N ASN A 34 43.83 43.67 -18.75
CA ASN A 34 42.38 43.88 -18.67
C ASN A 34 41.65 42.85 -17.76
N ALA A 35 42.36 42.23 -16.81
CA ALA A 35 41.81 41.22 -15.90
C ALA A 35 40.49 41.64 -15.22
N GLU A 36 40.44 42.84 -14.65
CA GLU A 36 39.27 43.35 -13.90
C GLU A 36 38.04 43.50 -14.82
N GLU A 37 38.21 44.10 -16.00
CA GLU A 37 37.14 44.28 -16.98
C GLU A 37 36.65 42.93 -17.51
N PHE A 38 37.56 41.99 -17.77
CA PHE A 38 37.23 40.66 -18.25
C PHE A 38 36.45 39.83 -17.21
N LEU A 39 36.91 39.79 -15.95
CA LEU A 39 36.19 39.07 -14.89
C LEU A 39 34.82 39.71 -14.60
N GLU A 40 34.70 41.04 -14.68
CA GLU A 40 33.41 41.72 -14.53
C GLU A 40 32.43 41.31 -15.64
N GLU A 41 32.86 41.29 -16.90
CA GLU A 41 32.03 40.84 -18.02
C GLU A 41 31.64 39.36 -17.90
N ALA A 42 32.60 38.49 -17.58
CA ALA A 42 32.36 37.06 -17.39
C ALA A 42 31.40 36.79 -16.23
N THR A 43 31.59 37.47 -15.10
CA THR A 43 30.72 37.34 -13.91
C THR A 43 29.29 37.73 -14.24
N ASN A 44 29.08 38.87 -14.92
CA ASN A 44 27.74 39.31 -15.26
C ASN A 44 27.04 38.34 -16.21
N ALA A 45 27.75 37.86 -17.24
CA ALA A 45 27.19 36.90 -18.20
C ALA A 45 26.88 35.54 -17.55
N TRP A 46 27.74 35.08 -16.63
CA TRP A 46 27.51 33.85 -15.87
C TRP A 46 26.30 33.98 -14.96
N LEU A 47 26.22 35.05 -14.16
CA LEU A 47 25.06 35.32 -13.29
C LEU A 47 23.75 35.44 -14.08
N ASP A 48 23.78 36.07 -15.26
CA ASP A 48 22.62 36.17 -16.17
C ASP A 48 22.23 34.83 -16.81
N SER A 49 23.15 33.85 -16.85
CA SER A 49 22.91 32.51 -17.38
C SER A 49 22.34 31.53 -16.35
N LEU A 50 22.48 31.83 -15.06
CA LEU A 50 21.95 31.00 -13.98
C LEU A 50 20.41 30.92 -14.06
N PRO A 51 19.80 29.80 -13.62
CA PRO A 51 18.36 29.68 -13.49
C PRO A 51 17.75 30.81 -12.64
N SER A 52 16.54 31.29 -13.00
CA SER A 52 15.87 32.33 -12.21
C SER A 52 15.29 31.83 -10.89
N ASP A 53 15.08 30.52 -10.77
CA ASP A 53 14.44 29.84 -9.66
C ASP A 53 15.29 28.62 -9.24
N ASN A 54 15.12 28.13 -8.01
CA ASN A 54 15.84 26.96 -7.50
C ASN A 54 17.38 27.07 -7.58
N VAL A 55 17.91 28.28 -7.38
CA VAL A 55 19.33 28.57 -7.26
C VAL A 55 19.59 29.41 -6.01
N ALA A 56 20.63 29.06 -5.25
CA ALA A 56 21.15 29.87 -4.16
C ALA A 56 22.44 30.54 -4.64
N VAL A 57 22.54 31.87 -4.53
CA VAL A 57 23.71 32.64 -4.99
C VAL A 57 24.30 33.41 -3.81
N HIS A 58 25.59 33.25 -3.57
CA HIS A 58 26.33 33.96 -2.52
C HIS A 58 26.56 35.43 -2.90
N GLU A 59 26.70 36.32 -1.92
CA GLU A 59 26.88 37.77 -2.18
C GLU A 59 28.22 38.10 -2.86
N ASP A 60 29.20 37.23 -2.70
CA ASP A 60 30.53 37.29 -3.32
C ASP A 60 30.67 36.36 -4.56
N ALA A 61 29.54 35.87 -5.11
CA ALA A 61 29.56 35.03 -6.29
C ALA A 61 30.19 35.76 -7.48
N GLY A 62 31.02 35.06 -8.26
CA GLY A 62 31.70 35.65 -9.40
C GLY A 62 32.64 34.69 -10.11
N CYS A 63 33.25 35.17 -11.19
CA CYS A 63 34.26 34.45 -11.94
C CYS A 63 35.68 34.85 -11.50
N PHE A 64 36.55 33.85 -11.47
CA PHE A 64 37.92 33.93 -10.99
C PHE A 64 38.85 33.22 -11.97
N PHE A 65 40.11 33.63 -12.02
CA PHE A 65 41.13 32.92 -12.79
C PHE A 65 41.59 31.68 -12.04
N LEU A 66 41.75 30.57 -12.74
CA LEU A 66 42.51 29.44 -12.23
C LEU A 66 44.01 29.69 -12.53
N VAL A 67 44.85 29.62 -11.50
CA VAL A 67 46.30 29.70 -11.65
C VAL A 67 46.95 28.38 -11.23
N ASP A 68 48.04 28.05 -11.91
CA ASP A 68 48.82 26.86 -11.58
C ASP A 68 49.69 27.08 -10.33
N GLY A 69 50.40 26.03 -9.89
CA GLY A 69 51.28 26.12 -8.72
C GLY A 69 52.51 27.04 -8.88
N GLU A 70 52.72 27.63 -10.07
CA GLU A 70 53.73 28.67 -10.32
C GLU A 70 53.11 30.09 -10.31
N GLY A 71 51.77 30.19 -10.18
CA GLY A 71 51.01 31.44 -10.21
C GLY A 71 50.75 31.96 -11.62
N GLU A 72 50.88 31.11 -12.64
CA GLU A 72 50.56 31.45 -14.04
C GLU A 72 49.09 31.09 -14.34
N VAL A 73 48.39 31.97 -15.06
CA VAL A 73 46.99 31.77 -15.46
C VAL A 73 46.90 30.59 -16.43
N THR A 74 46.04 29.62 -16.13
CA THR A 74 45.94 28.36 -16.92
C THR A 74 45.17 28.53 -18.23
N GLY A 75 44.47 29.67 -18.40
CA GLY A 75 43.48 29.87 -19.47
C GLY A 75 42.10 29.34 -19.11
N GLU A 76 41.85 29.08 -17.82
CA GLU A 76 40.56 28.62 -17.30
C GLU A 76 39.97 29.67 -16.35
N LEU A 77 38.65 29.78 -16.40
CA LEU A 77 37.83 30.56 -15.50
C LEU A 77 37.01 29.61 -14.64
N ALA A 78 37.04 29.85 -13.32
CA ALA A 78 36.16 29.20 -12.37
C ALA A 78 35.11 30.23 -11.92
N CYS A 79 33.85 30.02 -12.30
CA CYS A 79 32.74 30.86 -11.88
C CYS A 79 32.01 30.17 -10.73
N GLY A 80 32.10 30.75 -9.53
CA GLY A 80 31.69 30.08 -8.31
C GLY A 80 30.75 30.91 -7.47
N GLY A 81 30.11 30.22 -6.54
CA GLY A 81 29.23 30.84 -5.57
C GLY A 81 27.75 30.78 -5.94
N ALA A 82 27.37 29.84 -6.80
CA ALA A 82 25.97 29.53 -7.08
C ALA A 82 25.74 28.03 -6.94
N ARG A 83 24.66 27.64 -6.28
CA ARG A 83 24.25 26.24 -6.12
C ARG A 83 22.83 26.05 -6.62
N THR A 84 22.65 25.15 -7.57
CA THR A 84 21.30 24.75 -8.03
C THR A 84 20.72 23.68 -7.11
N LEU A 85 19.45 23.32 -7.32
CA LEU A 85 18.80 22.27 -6.55
C LEU A 85 19.38 20.87 -6.79
N PHE A 86 20.02 20.65 -7.94
CA PHE A 86 20.49 19.34 -8.37
C PHE A 86 21.96 19.09 -8.04
N ALA A 87 22.71 20.15 -7.73
CA ALA A 87 24.13 20.06 -7.42
C ALA A 87 24.38 19.46 -6.01
N ASP A 88 25.33 18.53 -5.94
CA ASP A 88 25.74 17.91 -4.68
C ASP A 88 26.41 18.93 -3.73
N ASP A 89 26.63 18.53 -2.47
CA ASP A 89 27.32 19.38 -1.49
C ASP A 89 28.74 19.72 -1.96
N GLY A 90 28.99 21.03 -2.14
CA GLY A 90 30.28 21.57 -2.61
C GLY A 90 30.38 21.74 -4.13
N GLU A 91 29.37 21.31 -4.88
CA GLU A 91 29.26 21.52 -6.34
C GLU A 91 28.65 22.88 -6.65
N VAL A 92 29.48 23.91 -6.58
CA VAL A 92 29.05 25.33 -6.62
C VAL A 92 29.87 26.18 -7.58
N TRP A 93 30.60 25.50 -8.46
CA TRP A 93 31.53 26.07 -9.43
C TRP A 93 31.20 25.60 -10.83
N ASP A 94 31.32 26.49 -11.80
CA ASP A 94 31.31 26.19 -13.23
C ASP A 94 32.70 26.50 -13.80
N LEU A 95 33.26 25.57 -14.57
CA LEU A 95 34.59 25.70 -15.15
C LEU A 95 34.50 25.91 -16.65
N THR A 96 35.14 26.96 -17.16
CA THR A 96 35.23 27.22 -18.60
C THR A 96 36.64 27.60 -19.02
N THR A 97 36.93 27.52 -20.31
CA THR A 97 38.21 27.88 -20.91
C THR A 97 38.09 29.17 -21.71
N PHE A 98 39.13 30.02 -21.68
CA PHE A 98 39.18 31.23 -22.48
C PHE A 98 40.54 31.38 -23.19
N ASP A 99 40.52 32.07 -24.32
CA ASP A 99 41.74 32.41 -25.06
C ASP A 99 42.29 33.77 -24.60
N TYR A 100 43.61 33.89 -24.57
CA TYR A 100 44.32 35.15 -24.37
C TYR A 100 45.42 35.32 -25.41
N SER A 101 45.80 36.56 -25.67
CA SER A 101 46.85 36.88 -26.64
C SER A 101 47.83 37.91 -26.09
N GLU A 102 49.12 37.67 -26.35
CA GLU A 102 50.19 38.63 -26.09
C GLU A 102 50.34 39.53 -27.33
N ASP A 103 50.28 40.83 -27.12
CA ASP A 103 50.42 41.82 -28.17
C ASP A 103 51.90 42.06 -28.53
N SER A 104 52.17 43.02 -29.43
CA SER A 104 53.55 43.30 -29.86
C SER A 104 54.42 44.00 -28.81
N ASP A 105 53.80 44.59 -27.80
CA ASP A 105 54.46 45.29 -26.68
C ASP A 105 54.64 44.35 -25.46
N GLY A 106 54.11 43.12 -25.54
CA GLY A 106 54.20 42.09 -24.50
C GLY A 106 53.06 42.16 -23.49
N GLU A 107 52.01 42.94 -23.79
CA GLU A 107 50.80 43.06 -22.99
C GLU A 107 49.89 41.87 -23.29
N ILE A 108 49.46 41.15 -22.25
CA ILE A 108 48.58 39.99 -22.40
C ILE A 108 47.15 40.46 -22.15
N THR A 109 46.30 40.26 -23.16
CA THR A 109 44.89 40.66 -23.13
C THR A 109 43.98 39.51 -23.51
N THR A 110 42.74 39.56 -23.04
CA THR A 110 41.69 38.61 -23.38
C THR A 110 40.40 39.34 -23.77
N GLU A 111 39.54 38.70 -24.57
CA GLU A 111 38.24 39.22 -25.01
C GLU A 111 37.17 38.24 -24.54
N PHE A 112 36.16 38.72 -23.82
CA PHE A 112 35.06 37.88 -23.37
C PHE A 112 34.12 37.57 -24.55
N ASP A 113 33.77 36.29 -24.70
CA ASP A 113 32.76 35.81 -25.64
C ASP A 113 31.76 34.96 -24.85
N GLU A 114 30.47 35.31 -24.89
CA GLU A 114 29.41 34.59 -24.16
C GLU A 114 29.38 33.08 -24.47
N SER A 115 29.89 32.66 -25.64
CA SER A 115 29.95 31.24 -25.99
C SER A 115 30.88 30.42 -25.10
N ILE A 116 31.83 31.03 -24.38
CA ILE A 116 32.67 30.27 -23.43
C ILE A 116 31.83 29.67 -22.30
N LEU A 117 30.77 30.36 -21.86
CA LEU A 117 29.87 29.86 -20.82
C LEU A 117 28.97 28.73 -21.32
N ALA A 118 28.66 28.71 -22.62
CA ALA A 118 27.86 27.64 -23.21
C ALA A 118 28.58 26.28 -23.24
N GLU A 119 29.90 26.28 -23.07
CA GLU A 119 30.74 25.08 -23.02
C GLU A 119 31.26 24.79 -21.60
N ALA A 120 30.75 25.51 -20.58
CA ALA A 120 31.18 25.32 -19.20
C ALA A 120 30.83 23.92 -18.68
N GLU A 121 31.76 23.32 -17.95
CA GLU A 121 31.49 22.18 -17.09
C GLU A 121 30.80 22.72 -15.83
N MET A 122 29.50 22.49 -15.72
CA MET A 122 28.67 23.07 -14.67
C MET A 122 28.66 22.21 -13.40
N GLU A 123 28.36 22.86 -12.27
CA GLU A 123 28.06 22.18 -10.99
C GLU A 123 29.18 21.23 -10.57
N ILE A 124 30.43 21.71 -10.60
CA ILE A 124 31.59 20.96 -10.13
C ILE A 124 32.01 21.40 -8.73
N SER A 125 32.71 20.49 -8.05
CA SER A 125 33.51 20.87 -6.88
C SER A 125 34.57 21.90 -7.25
N ARG A 126 35.00 22.71 -6.27
CA ARG A 126 36.07 23.71 -6.48
C ARG A 126 37.25 23.09 -7.25
N PRO A 127 37.65 23.68 -8.39
CA PRO A 127 38.69 23.09 -9.24
C PRO A 127 40.03 23.00 -8.51
N GLU A 128 40.85 22.00 -8.90
CA GLU A 128 42.20 21.86 -8.35
C GLU A 128 43.09 23.02 -8.81
N GLY A 129 43.59 23.83 -7.89
CA GLY A 129 44.46 24.99 -8.16
C GLY A 129 44.17 26.15 -7.23
N ASP A 130 44.89 27.25 -7.40
CA ASP A 130 44.54 28.50 -6.71
C ASP A 130 43.54 29.25 -7.60
N VAL A 131 42.38 29.60 -7.04
CA VAL A 131 41.31 30.32 -7.73
C VAL A 131 41.38 31.77 -7.25
N VAL A 132 41.76 32.71 -8.12
CA VAL A 132 42.13 34.08 -7.73
C VAL A 132 41.39 35.16 -8.51
N ASP A 133 41.17 36.30 -7.89
CA ASP A 133 40.59 37.49 -8.53
C ASP A 133 41.62 38.23 -9.43
N ALA A 134 41.20 39.37 -10.01
CA ALA A 134 42.08 40.19 -10.84
C ALA A 134 43.30 40.76 -10.09
N GLY A 135 43.23 40.88 -8.76
CA GLY A 135 44.33 41.30 -7.89
C GLY A 135 45.28 40.16 -7.49
N GLY A 136 44.94 38.92 -7.83
CA GLY A 136 45.64 37.72 -7.37
C GLY A 136 45.30 37.33 -5.94
N ASP A 137 44.21 37.86 -5.37
CA ASP A 137 43.70 37.45 -4.05
C ASP A 137 42.81 36.19 -4.22
N ASP A 138 42.97 35.22 -3.31
CA ASP A 138 42.20 33.96 -3.34
C ASP A 138 40.69 34.21 -3.24
N ALA A 139 39.93 33.44 -4.01
CA ALA A 139 38.47 33.41 -3.93
C ALA A 139 38.03 33.02 -2.50
N PRO A 140 36.97 33.66 -1.96
CA PRO A 140 36.52 33.36 -0.61
C PRO A 140 36.19 31.87 -0.42
N GLU A 141 36.69 31.24 0.65
CA GLU A 141 36.34 29.84 1.00
C GLU A 141 34.82 29.67 1.26
N ALA A 142 34.14 30.75 1.66
CA ALA A 142 32.69 30.75 1.88
C ALA A 142 31.87 30.44 0.61
N LEU A 143 32.46 30.60 -0.58
CA LEU A 143 31.79 30.22 -1.83
C LEU A 143 31.56 28.71 -1.94
N ASP A 144 32.34 27.89 -1.23
CA ASP A 144 32.23 26.42 -1.25
C ASP A 144 31.12 25.89 -0.32
N GLU A 145 30.66 26.71 0.63
CA GLU A 145 29.76 26.30 1.72
C GLU A 145 28.31 26.79 1.50
N ILE A 146 27.86 26.88 0.24
CA ILE A 146 26.51 27.32 -0.08
C ILE A 146 25.53 26.19 0.19
N GLU A 147 24.58 26.46 1.09
CA GLU A 147 23.45 25.55 1.35
C GLU A 147 22.61 25.40 0.07
N ALA A 148 22.12 24.18 -0.18
CA ALA A 148 21.20 23.93 -1.28
C ALA A 148 20.00 24.88 -1.20
N PRO A 149 19.52 25.43 -2.33
CA PRO A 149 18.28 26.18 -2.31
C PRO A 149 17.14 25.29 -1.78
N PRO A 150 16.13 25.85 -1.09
CA PRO A 150 14.99 25.06 -0.66
C PRO A 150 14.32 24.44 -1.89
N ARG A 151 13.98 23.15 -1.79
CA ARG A 151 13.19 22.46 -2.83
C ARG A 151 11.85 23.18 -3.00
N PRO A 152 11.30 23.25 -4.22
CA PRO A 152 9.93 23.69 -4.40
C PRO A 152 9.00 22.74 -3.63
N GLU A 153 8.10 23.33 -2.85
CA GLU A 153 7.06 22.58 -2.15
C GLU A 153 5.99 22.12 -3.16
N ALA A 154 5.51 20.90 -3.01
CA ALA A 154 4.33 20.43 -3.70
C ALA A 154 3.07 21.16 -3.20
N ASP A 155 2.02 21.17 -4.03
CA ASP A 155 0.69 21.53 -3.57
C ASP A 155 0.24 20.52 -2.49
N SER A 156 -0.38 21.02 -1.42
CA SER A 156 -1.03 20.16 -0.41
C SER A 156 -2.04 19.23 -1.08
N GLY A 157 -2.05 17.96 -0.67
CA GLY A 157 -2.90 16.93 -1.26
C GLY A 157 -2.51 16.49 -2.68
N LEU A 158 -1.31 16.84 -3.17
CA LEU A 158 -0.80 16.32 -4.45
C LEU A 158 -0.82 14.78 -4.43
N ILE A 159 -1.56 14.18 -5.37
CA ILE A 159 -1.51 12.74 -5.64
C ILE A 159 -0.74 12.49 -6.92
N VAL A 160 0.31 11.69 -6.81
CA VAL A 160 0.99 11.07 -7.93
C VAL A 160 0.57 9.60 -7.96
N ALA A 161 -0.36 9.28 -8.85
CA ALA A 161 -0.65 7.88 -9.15
C ALA A 161 0.45 7.37 -10.09
N PRO A 162 1.31 6.41 -9.68
CA PRO A 162 2.14 5.69 -10.64
C PRO A 162 1.23 5.13 -11.74
N SER A 163 1.55 5.44 -13.00
CA SER A 163 0.83 4.87 -14.13
C SER A 163 1.04 3.34 -14.10
N PRO A 164 0.00 2.50 -14.05
CA PRO A 164 0.14 1.05 -13.96
C PRO A 164 0.84 0.38 -15.15
N GLN A 165 1.22 1.15 -16.19
CA GLN A 165 1.49 0.62 -17.53
C GLN A 165 2.97 0.51 -17.93
N ASP A 166 3.94 0.91 -17.10
CA ASP A 166 5.37 0.85 -17.49
C ASP A 166 6.20 -0.18 -16.71
N GLN A 167 5.60 -1.01 -15.84
CA GLN A 167 6.31 -2.09 -15.13
C GLN A 167 6.22 -3.48 -15.80
N GLU A 168 5.45 -3.66 -16.87
CA GLU A 168 5.19 -5.00 -17.42
C GLU A 168 6.35 -5.63 -18.22
N ASP A 169 7.43 -4.90 -18.56
CA ASP A 169 8.53 -5.43 -19.40
C ASP A 169 9.90 -5.57 -18.72
N ASP A 170 10.14 -4.95 -17.56
CA ASP A 170 11.39 -5.08 -16.79
C ASP A 170 11.10 -5.50 -15.34
N ALA A 171 10.36 -6.60 -15.18
CA ALA A 171 10.23 -7.30 -13.89
C ALA A 171 11.63 -7.77 -13.41
N VAL A 172 12.34 -6.87 -12.74
CA VAL A 172 13.30 -7.25 -11.72
C VAL A 172 12.49 -8.01 -10.69
N ASP A 173 12.81 -9.30 -10.54
CA ASP A 173 12.22 -10.20 -9.57
C ASP A 173 12.34 -9.61 -8.15
N THR A 174 11.32 -8.87 -7.71
CA THR A 174 11.21 -8.29 -6.36
C THR A 174 10.64 -9.29 -5.35
N SER A 175 10.30 -10.51 -5.77
CA SER A 175 9.64 -11.52 -4.92
C SER A 175 10.52 -12.11 -3.78
N GLY A 176 11.67 -11.50 -3.50
CA GLY A 176 12.50 -11.87 -2.34
C GLY A 176 13.55 -10.82 -1.94
N GLY A 177 13.43 -9.59 -2.41
CA GLY A 177 14.37 -8.51 -2.09
C GLY A 177 13.77 -7.53 -1.11
N SER A 178 14.08 -7.68 0.18
CA SER A 178 14.01 -6.57 1.14
C SER A 178 14.65 -5.34 0.49
N LEU A 179 13.88 -4.27 0.30
CA LEU A 179 14.43 -2.97 -0.10
C LEU A 179 15.47 -2.62 0.96
N VAL A 180 16.72 -2.54 0.54
CA VAL A 180 17.81 -2.18 1.45
C VAL A 180 17.72 -0.67 1.64
N GLU A 181 17.58 -0.22 2.89
CA GLU A 181 17.69 1.20 3.25
C GLU A 181 18.90 1.83 2.54
N GLY A 182 18.64 2.74 1.60
CA GLY A 182 19.66 3.55 0.94
C GLY A 182 20.11 3.12 -0.46
N GLU A 183 19.42 2.21 -1.15
CA GLU A 183 19.64 1.98 -2.59
C GLU A 183 18.66 2.82 -3.41
N GLU A 184 19.17 3.83 -4.12
CA GLU A 184 18.40 4.61 -5.07
C GLU A 184 17.87 3.68 -6.16
N VAL A 185 16.55 3.47 -6.19
CA VAL A 185 15.88 2.82 -7.32
C VAL A 185 15.95 3.81 -8.47
N SER A 186 17.07 3.80 -9.21
CA SER A 186 17.33 4.71 -10.33
C SER A 186 16.31 4.42 -11.44
N GLY A 187 15.22 5.19 -11.45
CA GLY A 187 14.05 4.99 -12.30
C GLY A 187 12.71 5.23 -11.58
N GLY A 188 12.71 5.32 -10.24
CA GLY A 188 11.51 5.66 -9.46
C GLY A 188 11.24 7.15 -9.40
N ALA A 189 9.97 7.55 -9.48
CA ALA A 189 9.52 8.94 -9.34
C ALA A 189 9.72 9.53 -7.92
N TYR A 190 10.34 8.79 -6.99
CA TYR A 190 10.51 9.20 -5.59
C TYR A 190 11.64 8.42 -4.90
N THR A 191 12.15 8.99 -3.81
CA THR A 191 13.16 8.36 -2.93
C THR A 191 12.49 7.95 -1.62
N VAL A 192 12.46 6.64 -1.33
CA VAL A 192 11.91 6.11 -0.08
C VAL A 192 12.82 6.48 1.10
N SER A 193 12.23 7.05 2.14
CA SER A 193 12.94 7.49 3.35
C SER A 193 12.73 6.54 4.53
N GLU A 194 11.56 5.92 4.58
CA GLU A 194 11.09 5.10 5.69
C GLU A 194 10.04 4.11 5.18
N GLU A 195 10.20 2.84 5.51
CA GLU A 195 9.15 1.83 5.33
C GLU A 195 8.30 1.76 6.60
N THR A 196 6.99 1.69 6.43
CA THR A 196 6.03 1.51 7.53
C THR A 196 5.36 0.16 7.36
N ASP A 197 5.73 -0.81 8.20
CA ASP A 197 5.16 -2.16 8.16
C ASP A 197 3.63 -2.12 8.34
N PRO A 198 2.83 -2.45 7.30
CA PRO A 198 1.38 -2.50 7.42
C PRO A 198 0.96 -3.50 8.50
N GLN A 199 0.19 -3.05 9.49
CA GLN A 199 -0.42 -3.90 10.51
C GLN A 199 -1.91 -4.04 10.20
N ASP A 200 -2.43 -5.26 10.30
CA ASP A 200 -3.83 -5.56 9.99
C ASP A 200 -4.25 -4.98 8.63
N SER A 201 -3.39 -5.20 7.62
CA SER A 201 -3.44 -4.56 6.29
C SER A 201 -4.65 -4.89 5.44
N GLU A 202 -5.47 -5.86 5.86
CA GLU A 202 -6.70 -6.19 5.20
C GLU A 202 -7.84 -5.26 5.66
N ILE A 203 -8.60 -4.72 4.72
CA ILE A 203 -9.83 -3.97 4.95
C ILE A 203 -10.96 -4.73 4.26
N VAL A 204 -11.87 -5.25 5.07
CA VAL A 204 -12.90 -6.20 4.61
C VAL A 204 -14.15 -5.45 4.23
N THR A 205 -14.66 -5.69 3.04
CA THR A 205 -15.84 -5.00 2.51
C THR A 205 -16.85 -6.02 1.95
N PRO A 206 -18.13 -5.65 1.78
CA PRO A 206 -19.10 -6.53 1.15
C PRO A 206 -18.70 -6.94 -0.27
N ALA A 207 -18.02 -6.06 -1.01
CA ALA A 207 -17.62 -6.33 -2.38
C ALA A 207 -16.27 -7.06 -2.52
N GLY A 208 -15.50 -7.24 -1.44
CA GLY A 208 -14.15 -7.80 -1.51
C GLY A 208 -13.25 -7.46 -0.32
N ILE A 209 -11.97 -7.77 -0.44
CA ILE A 209 -10.92 -7.44 0.53
C ILE A 209 -9.95 -6.47 -0.13
N VAL A 210 -9.68 -5.35 0.51
CA VAL A 210 -8.56 -4.46 0.15
C VAL A 210 -7.37 -4.87 0.99
N THR A 211 -6.22 -5.10 0.38
CA THR A 211 -4.99 -5.42 1.09
C THR A 211 -3.98 -4.30 0.89
N ILE A 212 -3.51 -3.70 1.99
CA ILE A 212 -2.43 -2.72 1.96
C ILE A 212 -1.10 -3.48 1.90
N GLU A 213 -0.49 -3.49 0.73
CA GLU A 213 0.72 -4.27 0.46
C GLU A 213 1.97 -3.50 0.90
N GLU A 214 1.99 -2.19 0.66
CA GLU A 214 3.13 -1.34 1.00
C GLU A 214 2.66 0.02 1.52
N LEU A 215 3.39 0.53 2.51
CA LEU A 215 3.22 1.86 3.07
C LEU A 215 4.59 2.41 3.48
N GLY A 216 4.83 3.69 3.24
CA GLY A 216 6.05 4.34 3.72
C GLY A 216 6.07 5.83 3.44
N ALA A 217 7.18 6.48 3.82
CA ALA A 217 7.46 7.86 3.50
C ALA A 217 8.48 7.99 2.36
N ALA A 218 8.34 9.09 1.62
CA ALA A 218 9.33 9.54 0.65
C ALA A 218 9.86 10.92 1.05
N GLU A 219 11.16 11.16 0.85
CA GLU A 219 11.74 12.49 1.09
C GLU A 219 11.41 13.44 -0.07
N THR A 220 11.37 12.90 -1.30
CA THR A 220 11.35 13.69 -2.52
C THR A 220 10.60 12.97 -3.62
N VAL A 221 9.99 13.75 -4.51
CA VAL A 221 9.25 13.25 -5.67
C VAL A 221 9.70 13.98 -6.92
N THR A 222 10.15 13.24 -7.93
CA THR A 222 10.35 13.75 -9.27
C THR A 222 9.03 13.59 -10.04
N VAL A 223 8.43 14.71 -10.42
CA VAL A 223 7.15 14.75 -11.15
C VAL A 223 7.39 14.45 -12.63
N GLU A 224 8.10 13.37 -12.95
CA GLU A 224 8.11 12.80 -14.30
C GLU A 224 6.93 11.85 -14.42
N GLY A 225 5.79 12.36 -14.90
CA GLY A 225 4.68 11.51 -15.33
C GLY A 225 3.40 11.56 -14.50
N VAL A 226 3.19 12.57 -13.66
CA VAL A 226 1.88 12.80 -13.02
C VAL A 226 0.83 13.10 -14.10
N PRO A 227 -0.12 12.18 -14.38
CA PRO A 227 -1.14 12.42 -15.38
C PRO A 227 -2.20 13.35 -14.78
N GLY A 228 -2.06 14.67 -14.97
CA GLY A 228 -3.06 15.63 -14.47
C GLY A 228 -2.61 17.09 -14.44
N GLN A 229 -1.32 17.37 -14.26
CA GLN A 229 -0.77 18.71 -14.39
C GLN A 229 -0.64 19.10 -15.87
N ARG A 230 -1.76 19.46 -16.48
CA ARG A 230 -1.77 20.13 -17.80
C ARG A 230 -1.10 21.50 -17.67
N GLY A 231 0.19 21.60 -17.96
CA GLY A 231 0.84 22.89 -18.18
C GLY A 231 2.32 23.00 -17.83
N VAL A 232 2.97 21.95 -17.32
CA VAL A 232 4.42 21.95 -17.14
C VAL A 232 5.03 21.59 -18.49
N ASP A 233 5.75 22.53 -19.10
CA ASP A 233 6.45 22.32 -20.37
C ASP A 233 7.47 21.16 -20.21
N ASP A 234 7.53 20.26 -21.20
CA ASP A 234 8.35 19.02 -21.23
C ASP A 234 9.87 19.21 -20.98
N ASP A 235 10.37 20.44 -20.77
CA ASP A 235 11.77 20.76 -20.45
C ASP A 235 12.02 20.95 -18.93
N GLN A 236 11.01 20.87 -18.07
CA GLN A 236 11.15 20.90 -16.59
C GLN A 236 10.91 19.53 -15.93
N SER A 237 10.84 18.47 -16.74
CA SER A 237 10.74 17.10 -16.28
C SER A 237 11.92 16.76 -15.36
N ALA A 238 11.62 16.44 -14.11
CA ALA A 238 12.50 15.98 -13.04
C ALA A 238 12.95 16.97 -11.93
N VAL A 239 12.33 18.16 -11.76
CA VAL A 239 12.59 18.93 -10.52
C VAL A 239 12.04 18.16 -9.30
N PRO A 240 12.89 17.76 -8.33
CA PRO A 240 12.42 17.08 -7.15
C PRO A 240 11.66 18.07 -6.26
N HIS A 241 10.45 17.70 -5.87
CA HIS A 241 9.63 18.47 -4.96
C HIS A 241 9.82 17.98 -3.52
N ALA A 242 9.78 18.91 -2.57
CA ALA A 242 9.54 18.61 -1.17
C ALA A 242 8.02 18.49 -0.93
N PRO A 243 7.58 17.83 0.16
CA PRO A 243 6.18 17.88 0.56
C PRO A 243 5.76 19.32 0.88
N ALA A 244 4.47 19.58 0.95
CA ALA A 244 3.97 20.89 1.35
C ALA A 244 4.42 21.25 2.77
N GLU A 245 4.44 22.55 3.12
CA GLU A 245 4.85 23.01 4.45
C GLU A 245 4.05 22.30 5.58
N GLY A 246 4.74 21.49 6.40
CA GLY A 246 4.14 20.73 7.51
C GLY A 246 3.49 19.40 7.09
N GLU A 247 3.80 18.92 5.89
CA GLU A 247 3.38 17.64 5.36
C GLU A 247 4.58 16.72 5.09
N THR A 248 4.30 15.43 4.91
CA THR A 248 5.25 14.39 4.52
C THR A 248 4.68 13.65 3.31
N PHE A 249 5.51 13.28 2.34
CA PHE A 249 5.03 12.38 1.28
C PHE A 249 4.87 10.97 1.82
N ARG A 250 3.70 10.37 1.61
CA ARG A 250 3.42 8.96 1.89
C ARG A 250 3.11 8.24 0.59
N TYR A 251 3.69 7.08 0.40
CA TYR A 251 3.24 6.16 -0.64
C TYR A 251 2.42 5.05 -0.01
N LEU A 252 1.38 4.64 -0.72
CA LEU A 252 0.46 3.59 -0.38
C LEU A 252 0.33 2.70 -1.61
N TRP A 253 0.51 1.40 -1.45
CA TRP A 253 0.18 0.41 -2.46
C TRP A 253 -0.87 -0.54 -1.93
N ALA A 254 -1.96 -0.69 -2.67
CA ALA A 254 -3.07 -1.55 -2.27
C ALA A 254 -3.53 -2.43 -3.44
N SER A 255 -3.98 -3.64 -3.11
CA SER A 255 -4.67 -4.53 -4.04
C SER A 255 -6.11 -4.78 -3.58
N PHE A 256 -6.98 -5.17 -4.51
CA PHE A 256 -8.38 -5.46 -4.22
C PHE A 256 -8.78 -6.83 -4.77
N ALA A 257 -9.15 -7.73 -3.88
CA ALA A 257 -9.71 -9.04 -4.20
C ALA A 257 -11.25 -8.98 -4.12
N ALA A 258 -11.91 -8.93 -5.27
CA ALA A 258 -13.38 -8.88 -5.33
C ALA A 258 -14.02 -10.20 -4.87
N ASN A 259 -15.09 -10.10 -4.09
CA ASN A 259 -15.96 -11.24 -3.78
C ASN A 259 -16.95 -11.46 -4.93
N GLU A 260 -17.22 -12.71 -5.32
CA GLU A 260 -18.18 -13.05 -6.37
C GLU A 260 -19.66 -12.95 -5.90
N LEU A 261 -19.95 -12.13 -4.89
CA LEU A 261 -21.29 -11.99 -4.32
C LEU A 261 -22.17 -11.13 -5.24
N PRO A 262 -23.29 -11.68 -5.78
CA PRO A 262 -24.23 -10.87 -6.52
C PRO A 262 -24.85 -9.81 -5.59
N GLU A 263 -24.92 -8.56 -6.06
CA GLU A 263 -25.59 -7.45 -5.35
C GLU A 263 -24.85 -6.86 -4.14
N ALA A 264 -23.56 -7.13 -3.97
CA ALA A 264 -22.75 -6.40 -2.98
C ALA A 264 -22.80 -4.87 -3.24
N PRO A 265 -22.93 -4.03 -2.19
CA PRO A 265 -22.84 -2.59 -2.34
C PRO A 265 -21.49 -2.17 -2.95
N GLU A 266 -21.48 -1.09 -3.72
CA GLU A 266 -20.24 -0.49 -4.22
C GLU A 266 -19.43 0.03 -3.04
N ASN A 267 -18.13 -0.28 -3.02
CA ASN A 267 -17.19 0.34 -2.10
C ASN A 267 -16.66 1.62 -2.72
N ASN A 268 -16.44 2.63 -1.88
CA ASN A 268 -15.62 3.78 -2.26
C ASN A 268 -14.48 3.93 -1.28
N ALA A 269 -13.34 4.36 -1.78
CA ALA A 269 -12.18 4.64 -0.96
C ALA A 269 -11.77 6.10 -1.12
N TYR A 270 -11.40 6.71 -0.02
CA TYR A 270 -11.00 8.10 0.06
C TYR A 270 -9.74 8.19 0.88
N LEU A 271 -8.84 9.09 0.50
CA LEU A 271 -7.77 9.55 1.38
C LEU A 271 -8.30 10.78 2.12
N ASP A 272 -8.41 10.68 3.44
CA ASP A 272 -8.76 11.78 4.32
C ASP A 272 -7.46 12.43 4.83
N LEU A 273 -7.23 13.66 4.38
CA LEU A 273 -6.08 14.48 4.73
C LEU A 273 -6.47 15.56 5.77
N GLY A 274 -7.54 15.32 6.52
CA GLY A 274 -8.07 16.21 7.56
C GLY A 274 -8.99 17.30 7.01
N ASP A 275 -8.45 18.25 6.25
CA ASP A 275 -9.23 19.34 5.64
C ASP A 275 -9.72 19.02 4.21
N GLU A 276 -9.18 17.97 3.60
CA GLU A 276 -9.48 17.52 2.24
C GLU A 276 -9.74 16.01 2.22
N GLN A 277 -10.69 15.59 1.39
CA GLN A 277 -10.94 14.19 1.07
C GLN A 277 -10.77 13.98 -0.42
N ILE A 278 -9.94 13.00 -0.77
CA ILE A 278 -9.64 12.69 -2.16
C ILE A 278 -10.16 11.30 -2.48
N GLU A 279 -11.11 11.22 -3.41
CA GLU A 279 -11.66 9.96 -3.89
C GLU A 279 -10.63 9.21 -4.72
N LEU A 280 -10.36 7.96 -4.33
CA LEU A 280 -9.55 7.04 -5.11
C LEU A 280 -10.40 6.43 -6.19
N SER A 281 -10.03 6.62 -7.46
CA SER A 281 -10.75 6.05 -8.60
C SER A 281 -10.69 4.52 -8.65
N SER A 282 -9.75 3.92 -7.92
CA SER A 282 -9.57 2.48 -7.76
C SER A 282 -8.90 2.23 -6.41
N LEU A 283 -9.24 1.09 -5.80
CA LEU A 283 -8.55 0.52 -4.63
C LEU A 283 -7.30 -0.29 -5.01
N GLU A 284 -7.06 -0.46 -6.31
CA GLU A 284 -5.95 -1.21 -6.87
C GLU A 284 -4.88 -0.27 -7.41
N GLY A 285 -3.64 -0.46 -6.95
CA GLY A 285 -2.44 0.23 -7.40
C GLY A 285 -1.80 1.11 -6.31
N GLY A 286 -0.82 1.90 -6.75
CA GLY A 286 -0.10 2.85 -5.92
C GLY A 286 -0.71 4.24 -5.91
N ALA A 287 -0.54 4.95 -4.80
CA ALA A 287 -0.72 6.38 -4.68
C ALA A 287 0.41 6.96 -3.85
N LEU A 288 1.01 8.05 -4.31
CA LEU A 288 1.96 8.86 -3.56
C LEU A 288 1.32 10.21 -3.26
N VAL A 289 1.22 10.56 -1.98
CA VAL A 289 0.40 11.69 -1.52
C VAL A 289 1.17 12.53 -0.51
N SER A 290 1.10 13.85 -0.65
CA SER A 290 1.55 14.77 0.41
C SER A 290 0.49 14.80 1.50
N VAL A 291 0.83 14.31 2.70
CA VAL A 291 -0.13 14.18 3.81
C VAL A 291 0.34 14.98 5.03
N PRO A 292 -0.58 15.56 5.82
CA PRO A 292 -0.22 16.21 7.08
C PRO A 292 0.52 15.26 8.03
N ASP A 293 1.40 15.82 8.87
CA ASP A 293 2.14 15.06 9.90
C ASP A 293 1.24 14.39 10.97
N SER A 294 -0.08 14.54 10.89
CA SER A 294 -1.05 13.88 11.77
C SER A 294 -2.43 13.78 11.12
N GLY A 295 -3.15 12.67 11.37
CA GLY A 295 -4.55 12.52 11.00
C GLY A 295 -4.78 12.23 9.51
N ALA A 296 -3.77 11.71 8.83
CA ALA A 296 -3.89 11.22 7.46
C ALA A 296 -4.35 9.75 7.48
N GLU A 297 -5.51 9.49 6.89
CA GLU A 297 -6.18 8.19 6.96
C GLU A 297 -6.66 7.76 5.57
N LEU A 298 -6.49 6.49 5.23
CA LEU A 298 -7.29 5.85 4.19
C LEU A 298 -8.65 5.48 4.80
N VAL A 299 -9.72 6.01 4.23
CA VAL A 299 -11.10 5.74 4.61
C VAL A 299 -11.75 4.90 3.53
N VAL A 300 -12.08 3.65 3.86
CA VAL A 300 -12.83 2.76 2.99
C VAL A 300 -14.28 2.71 3.46
N THR A 301 -15.17 3.27 2.65
CA THR A 301 -16.62 3.12 2.85
C THR A 301 -17.04 1.74 2.37
N THR A 302 -17.61 0.95 3.27
CA THR A 302 -17.95 -0.44 3.01
C THR A 302 -19.44 -0.64 2.69
N GLY A 303 -20.19 0.46 2.49
CA GLY A 303 -21.62 0.43 2.25
C GLY A 303 -22.45 0.54 3.54
N GLU A 304 -23.70 1.00 3.43
CA GLU A 304 -24.62 1.24 4.55
C GLU A 304 -24.06 2.15 5.67
N ASP A 305 -23.30 3.19 5.29
CA ASP A 305 -22.73 4.20 6.21
C ASP A 305 -21.66 3.64 7.20
N THR A 306 -21.08 2.46 6.90
CA THR A 306 -19.93 1.92 7.65
C THR A 306 -18.61 2.35 7.02
N GLU A 307 -17.66 2.79 7.84
CA GLU A 307 -16.35 3.29 7.43
C GLU A 307 -15.25 2.53 8.19
N GLN A 308 -14.27 2.00 7.47
CA GLN A 308 -13.02 1.54 8.05
C GLN A 308 -11.92 2.56 7.78
N ARG A 309 -11.10 2.83 8.79
CA ARG A 309 -10.04 3.83 8.75
C ARG A 309 -8.70 3.16 8.95
N TYR A 310 -7.72 3.57 8.16
CA TYR A 310 -6.37 3.05 8.19
C TYR A 310 -5.38 4.22 8.22
N ASP A 311 -4.66 4.36 9.34
CA ASP A 311 -3.72 5.46 9.56
C ASP A 311 -2.48 5.26 8.68
N LEU A 312 -2.24 6.23 7.79
CA LEU A 312 -1.16 6.20 6.80
C LEU A 312 0.22 6.51 7.40
N LEU A 313 0.27 7.00 8.64
CA LEU A 313 1.50 7.32 9.34
C LEU A 313 1.96 6.15 10.21
N THR A 314 1.02 5.46 10.86
CA THR A 314 1.34 4.33 11.75
C THR A 314 1.22 2.98 11.07
N GLY A 315 0.55 2.91 9.92
CA GLY A 315 0.22 1.65 9.25
C GLY A 315 -0.70 0.79 10.11
N GLN A 316 -1.64 1.41 10.83
CA GLN A 316 -2.56 0.69 11.71
C GLN A 316 -4.00 0.99 11.30
N ARG A 317 -4.81 -0.05 11.24
CA ARG A 317 -6.26 0.11 11.15
C ARG A 317 -6.82 0.59 12.48
N ASP A 318 -7.79 1.49 12.45
CA ASP A 318 -8.60 1.80 13.62
C ASP A 318 -9.39 0.56 14.04
N SER A 319 -9.47 0.31 15.35
CA SER A 319 -10.38 -0.70 15.87
C SER A 319 -11.82 -0.23 15.65
N ASP A 320 -12.62 -1.04 14.98
CA ASP A 320 -14.06 -0.81 14.88
C ASP A 320 -14.77 -2.09 15.34
N PRO A 321 -15.57 -2.03 16.42
CA PRO A 321 -16.20 -3.21 17.01
C PRO A 321 -17.22 -3.92 16.10
N ILE A 322 -17.67 -3.28 15.01
CA ILE A 322 -18.47 -3.95 13.95
C ILE A 322 -17.52 -4.74 13.04
N THR A 323 -16.34 -4.18 12.74
CA THR A 323 -15.41 -4.76 11.79
C THR A 323 -14.33 -5.66 12.39
N ASP A 324 -14.08 -5.56 13.69
CA ASP A 324 -13.06 -6.35 14.37
C ASP A 324 -13.41 -7.84 14.33
N GLY A 325 -14.71 -8.17 14.33
CA GLY A 325 -15.22 -9.52 14.09
C GLY A 325 -14.92 -10.08 12.70
N PHE A 326 -14.48 -9.26 11.75
CA PHE A 326 -13.97 -9.77 10.49
C PHE A 326 -12.65 -10.50 10.71
N TYR A 327 -11.74 -9.98 11.53
CA TYR A 327 -10.33 -10.37 11.56
C TYR A 327 -10.03 -11.66 12.31
N VAL A 328 -11.05 -12.50 12.50
CA VAL A 328 -10.89 -13.86 13.01
C VAL A 328 -10.16 -14.69 11.95
N GLU A 329 -9.16 -15.45 12.37
CA GLU A 329 -8.46 -16.40 11.50
C GLU A 329 -9.40 -17.55 11.10
N ASN A 330 -9.20 -18.16 9.93
CA ASN A 330 -10.00 -19.31 9.43
C ASN A 330 -11.50 -19.03 9.23
N ARG A 331 -11.83 -17.88 8.63
CA ARG A 331 -13.21 -17.42 8.37
C ARG A 331 -14.06 -18.34 7.49
N HIS A 332 -13.42 -19.21 6.73
CA HIS A 332 -14.11 -20.09 5.78
C HIS A 332 -13.52 -21.48 5.82
N GLN A 333 -14.37 -22.47 6.07
CA GLN A 333 -14.05 -23.88 5.94
C GLN A 333 -14.92 -24.44 4.81
N PRO A 334 -14.43 -24.43 3.55
CA PRO A 334 -15.20 -24.86 2.39
C PRO A 334 -15.53 -26.36 2.38
N GLU A 335 -14.77 -27.16 3.13
CA GLU A 335 -14.86 -28.63 3.17
C GLU A 335 -14.83 -29.09 4.63
N ALA A 336 -15.79 -28.61 5.44
CA ALA A 336 -15.85 -28.96 6.85
C ALA A 336 -16.18 -30.46 7.04
N ASP A 337 -17.05 -31.02 6.18
CA ASP A 337 -17.49 -32.42 6.17
C ASP A 337 -17.79 -32.98 7.58
N ILE A 338 -18.48 -32.19 8.41
CA ILE A 338 -18.77 -32.57 9.80
C ILE A 338 -20.05 -33.39 9.81
N THR A 339 -19.91 -34.70 9.95
CA THR A 339 -21.04 -35.62 10.09
C THR A 339 -21.55 -35.68 11.53
N LEU A 340 -22.84 -35.41 11.69
CA LEU A 340 -23.63 -35.60 12.90
C LEU A 340 -24.36 -36.93 12.80
N ASP A 341 -23.86 -37.92 13.53
CA ASP A 341 -24.41 -39.28 13.54
C ASP A 341 -25.53 -39.42 14.57
N PHE A 342 -26.79 -39.38 14.13
CA PHE A 342 -27.92 -39.56 15.02
C PHE A 342 -28.11 -41.05 15.37
N PRO A 343 -28.60 -41.37 16.58
CA PRO A 343 -28.92 -42.75 16.91
C PRO A 343 -30.04 -43.29 16.00
N ASP A 344 -29.83 -44.49 15.48
CA ASP A 344 -30.84 -45.21 14.70
C ASP A 344 -32.15 -45.37 15.51
N PHE A 345 -33.28 -45.08 14.86
CA PHE A 345 -34.58 -45.43 15.37
C PHE A 345 -34.97 -46.81 14.85
N GLU A 346 -35.05 -47.78 15.78
CA GLU A 346 -35.48 -49.15 15.49
C GLU A 346 -36.93 -49.38 15.93
N ASP A 347 -37.76 -49.93 15.04
CA ASP A 347 -39.13 -50.35 15.34
C ASP A 347 -39.43 -51.71 14.69
N THR A 348 -40.33 -52.49 15.30
CA THR A 348 -40.77 -53.79 14.77
C THR A 348 -42.25 -53.72 14.45
N ILE A 349 -42.57 -53.70 13.15
CA ILE A 349 -43.97 -53.69 12.69
C ILE A 349 -44.54 -55.09 12.77
N THR A 350 -45.58 -55.27 13.58
CA THR A 350 -46.22 -56.58 13.77
C THR A 350 -47.29 -56.87 12.70
N GLU A 351 -47.56 -58.16 12.44
CA GLU A 351 -48.64 -58.57 11.54
C GLU A 351 -50.01 -58.00 11.95
N GLU A 352 -50.24 -57.76 13.25
CA GLU A 352 -51.49 -57.19 13.77
C GLU A 352 -51.69 -55.73 13.31
N GLU A 353 -50.60 -54.96 13.23
CA GLU A 353 -50.62 -53.54 12.85
C GLU A 353 -50.82 -53.32 11.35
N VAL A 354 -50.21 -54.18 10.52
CA VAL A 354 -50.30 -54.10 9.05
C VAL A 354 -51.36 -55.01 8.44
N GLY A 355 -51.93 -55.94 9.22
CA GLY A 355 -52.89 -56.94 8.76
C GLY A 355 -52.34 -57.97 7.77
N SER A 356 -51.01 -58.09 7.63
CA SER A 356 -50.34 -58.97 6.66
C SER A 356 -48.92 -59.35 7.09
N PRO A 357 -48.57 -60.65 7.18
CA PRO A 357 -47.24 -61.10 7.58
C PRO A 357 -46.15 -60.78 6.55
N SER A 358 -46.55 -60.44 5.32
CA SER A 358 -45.63 -60.02 4.25
C SER A 358 -45.29 -58.52 4.28
N GLN A 359 -45.88 -57.78 5.22
CA GLN A 359 -45.65 -56.35 5.45
C GLN A 359 -45.09 -56.07 6.84
N ALA A 360 -45.16 -57.06 7.74
CA ALA A 360 -44.51 -57.06 9.04
C ALA A 360 -43.01 -57.28 8.87
N GLY A 361 -42.20 -56.70 9.75
CA GLY A 361 -40.75 -56.77 9.69
C GLY A 361 -40.11 -55.72 10.59
N ASP A 362 -38.80 -55.81 10.71
CA ASP A 362 -38.01 -54.79 11.38
C ASP A 362 -37.82 -53.59 10.45
N LEU A 363 -37.80 -52.41 11.06
CA LEU A 363 -37.60 -51.12 10.44
C LEU A 363 -36.49 -50.39 11.19
N THR A 364 -35.51 -49.91 10.45
CA THR A 364 -34.48 -49.00 10.94
C THR A 364 -34.59 -47.70 10.16
N ILE A 365 -34.73 -46.59 10.89
CA ILE A 365 -34.63 -45.23 10.33
C ILE A 365 -33.31 -44.66 10.82
N SER A 366 -32.42 -44.38 9.88
CA SER A 366 -31.14 -43.75 10.15
C SER A 366 -31.21 -42.29 9.70
N THR A 367 -30.74 -41.40 10.56
CA THR A 367 -30.70 -39.96 10.28
C THR A 367 -29.27 -39.50 10.37
N GLU A 368 -28.85 -38.71 9.41
CA GLU A 368 -27.52 -38.14 9.32
C GLU A 368 -27.68 -36.66 8.96
N ALA A 369 -26.88 -35.79 9.55
CA ALA A 369 -26.71 -34.44 9.05
C ALA A 369 -25.24 -34.16 8.84
N VAL A 370 -24.92 -33.45 7.78
CA VAL A 370 -23.57 -33.10 7.39
C VAL A 370 -23.52 -31.59 7.27
N VAL A 371 -22.63 -30.94 8.03
CA VAL A 371 -22.24 -29.55 7.74
C VAL A 371 -21.17 -29.62 6.66
N GLU A 372 -21.55 -29.27 5.44
CA GLU A 372 -20.67 -29.31 4.27
C GLU A 372 -19.62 -28.21 4.36
N SER A 373 -20.06 -26.99 4.71
CA SER A 373 -19.18 -25.85 4.88
C SER A 373 -19.77 -24.85 5.88
N TYR A 374 -18.89 -24.03 6.43
CA TYR A 374 -19.31 -22.87 7.19
C TYR A 374 -18.41 -21.67 6.94
N THR A 375 -19.00 -20.48 7.07
CA THR A 375 -18.32 -19.20 6.88
C THR A 375 -18.72 -18.25 7.99
N ILE A 376 -17.76 -17.50 8.51
CA ILE A 376 -18.00 -16.37 9.40
C ILE A 376 -17.74 -15.08 8.62
N THR A 377 -18.77 -14.25 8.53
CA THR A 377 -18.73 -12.96 7.83
C THR A 377 -19.52 -11.95 8.64
N ALA A 378 -19.06 -10.71 8.77
CA ALA A 378 -19.92 -9.66 9.35
C ALA A 378 -20.79 -8.92 8.31
N TRP A 379 -20.76 -9.28 7.02
CA TRP A 379 -21.81 -8.88 6.06
C TRP A 379 -22.37 -10.07 5.31
N ASN A 380 -23.69 -10.16 5.26
CA ASN A 380 -24.42 -11.16 4.48
C ASN A 380 -25.38 -10.46 3.49
N PRO A 381 -25.51 -10.90 2.23
CA PRO A 381 -26.39 -10.25 1.24
C PRO A 381 -27.86 -10.13 1.66
N MET A 382 -28.33 -11.06 2.49
CA MET A 382 -29.72 -11.09 2.95
C MET A 382 -29.93 -10.30 4.24
N MET A 383 -28.93 -10.28 5.12
CA MET A 383 -29.04 -9.74 6.48
C MET A 383 -28.35 -8.39 6.66
N GLY A 384 -27.50 -7.96 5.73
CA GLY A 384 -26.67 -6.76 5.84
C GLY A 384 -25.50 -6.95 6.80
N TRP A 385 -25.03 -5.86 7.39
CA TRP A 385 -24.02 -5.91 8.45
C TRP A 385 -24.56 -6.57 9.72
N ALA A 386 -23.71 -7.37 10.37
CA ALA A 386 -23.94 -7.83 11.73
C ALA A 386 -23.92 -6.64 12.71
N SER A 387 -24.55 -6.78 13.87
CA SER A 387 -24.51 -5.72 14.89
C SER A 387 -23.11 -5.60 15.50
N GLU A 388 -22.86 -4.49 16.20
CA GLU A 388 -21.63 -4.30 17.00
C GLU A 388 -21.35 -5.49 17.92
N GLY A 389 -20.16 -6.10 17.80
CA GLY A 389 -19.76 -7.29 18.57
C GLY A 389 -20.37 -8.62 18.10
N GLU A 390 -21.05 -8.64 16.95
CA GLU A 390 -21.61 -9.86 16.34
C GLU A 390 -20.99 -10.14 14.96
N ALA A 391 -21.09 -11.39 14.50
CA ALA A 391 -20.79 -11.83 13.15
C ALA A 391 -21.89 -12.77 12.64
N TRP A 392 -22.02 -12.93 11.33
CA TRP A 392 -22.87 -13.96 10.72
C TRP A 392 -22.10 -15.26 10.56
N LEU A 393 -22.60 -16.33 11.17
CA LEU A 393 -22.25 -17.70 10.87
C LEU A 393 -23.18 -18.21 9.76
N GLU A 394 -22.63 -18.41 8.57
CA GLU A 394 -23.29 -19.10 7.46
C GLU A 394 -22.97 -20.58 7.53
N LEU A 395 -23.98 -21.42 7.76
CA LEU A 395 -23.87 -22.88 7.81
C LEU A 395 -24.51 -23.47 6.56
N ASN A 396 -23.72 -24.10 5.70
CA ASN A 396 -24.24 -24.93 4.63
C ASN A 396 -24.29 -26.39 5.10
N TRP A 397 -25.48 -26.95 5.16
CA TRP A 397 -25.69 -28.29 5.69
C TRP A 397 -26.69 -29.08 4.87
N GLU A 398 -26.55 -30.40 4.89
CA GLU A 398 -27.49 -31.36 4.32
C GLU A 398 -27.84 -32.40 5.38
N ALA A 399 -29.13 -32.63 5.61
CA ALA A 399 -29.61 -33.75 6.41
C ALA A 399 -30.23 -34.81 5.52
N SER A 400 -29.88 -36.07 5.78
CA SER A 400 -30.45 -37.23 5.11
C SER A 400 -31.19 -38.13 6.10
N VAL A 401 -32.36 -38.60 5.69
CA VAL A 401 -33.12 -39.63 6.39
C VAL A 401 -33.22 -40.83 5.48
N SER A 402 -32.59 -41.92 5.91
CA SER A 402 -32.61 -43.19 5.21
C SER A 402 -33.40 -44.23 6.00
N ARG A 403 -33.88 -45.24 5.26
CA ARG A 403 -34.68 -46.31 5.81
C ARG A 403 -34.14 -47.63 5.33
N ASP A 404 -33.85 -48.53 6.27
CA ASP A 404 -33.55 -49.92 5.99
C ASP A 404 -34.57 -50.85 6.67
N GLY A 405 -34.80 -52.03 6.11
CA GLY A 405 -35.65 -53.06 6.72
C GLY A 405 -36.55 -53.85 5.79
N ASP A 406 -36.95 -55.03 6.28
CA ASP A 406 -37.79 -56.00 5.55
C ASP A 406 -39.27 -55.59 5.50
N ALA A 407 -39.68 -54.65 6.36
CA ALA A 407 -41.02 -54.10 6.36
C ALA A 407 -41.32 -53.35 5.04
N ARG A 408 -42.30 -53.84 4.25
CA ARG A 408 -42.66 -53.22 2.96
C ARG A 408 -42.96 -51.72 3.14
N ALA A 409 -42.28 -50.89 2.33
CA ALA A 409 -42.30 -49.42 2.28
C ALA A 409 -43.68 -48.71 2.21
N GLY A 410 -44.79 -49.45 2.20
CA GLY A 410 -46.13 -48.89 2.09
C GLY A 410 -46.80 -48.50 3.40
N TYR A 411 -46.27 -48.89 4.57
CA TYR A 411 -46.88 -48.60 5.87
C TYR A 411 -46.44 -47.27 6.46
N TYR A 412 -45.13 -47.03 6.58
CA TYR A 412 -44.56 -45.72 6.92
C TYR A 412 -44.41 -44.87 5.65
N ARG A 413 -45.32 -43.93 5.43
CA ARG A 413 -45.15 -42.88 4.42
C ARG A 413 -44.76 -41.60 5.14
N ALA A 414 -43.82 -40.86 4.56
CA ALA A 414 -43.64 -39.47 4.93
C ALA A 414 -45.03 -38.79 4.85
N ASN A 415 -45.42 -38.16 5.94
CA ASN A 415 -46.71 -37.50 6.00
C ASN A 415 -46.64 -36.24 5.13
N ASP A 416 -47.14 -36.31 3.88
CA ASP A 416 -47.14 -35.17 2.95
C ASP A 416 -47.81 -33.89 3.55
N ASP A 417 -48.60 -34.02 4.62
CA ASP A 417 -49.29 -32.91 5.30
C ASP A 417 -48.53 -32.35 6.53
N GLN A 418 -47.41 -32.96 6.94
CA GLN A 418 -46.57 -32.49 8.06
C GLN A 418 -45.09 -32.40 7.63
N PRO A 419 -44.46 -31.22 7.71
CA PRO A 419 -43.06 -31.08 7.35
C PRO A 419 -42.17 -31.90 8.28
N SER A 420 -41.05 -32.42 7.77
CA SER A 420 -39.93 -32.78 8.63
C SER A 420 -39.34 -31.50 9.20
N VAL A 421 -38.91 -31.56 10.44
CA VAL A 421 -38.40 -30.43 11.20
C VAL A 421 -36.98 -30.74 11.63
N VAL A 422 -36.09 -29.78 11.48
CA VAL A 422 -34.77 -29.78 12.11
C VAL A 422 -34.70 -28.59 13.03
N ASP A 423 -34.53 -28.85 14.32
CA ASP A 423 -34.28 -27.85 15.35
C ASP A 423 -32.77 -27.86 15.64
N TRP A 424 -32.07 -26.82 15.18
CA TRP A 424 -30.66 -26.59 15.46
C TRP A 424 -30.52 -25.85 16.80
N SER A 425 -29.58 -26.30 17.63
CA SER A 425 -29.15 -25.60 18.84
C SER A 425 -27.66 -25.33 18.72
N ILE A 426 -27.30 -24.08 18.52
CA ILE A 426 -25.93 -23.66 18.28
C ILE A 426 -25.45 -22.93 19.52
N THR A 427 -24.50 -23.51 20.23
CA THR A 427 -23.91 -22.91 21.41
C THR A 427 -22.58 -22.29 21.03
N VAL A 428 -22.49 -20.97 21.16
CA VAL A 428 -21.28 -20.17 20.99
C VAL A 428 -20.81 -19.76 22.37
N ASP A 429 -19.66 -20.28 22.79
CA ASP A 429 -19.16 -20.22 24.16
C ASP A 429 -20.21 -20.66 25.20
N ASP A 430 -20.84 -19.70 25.91
CA ASP A 430 -21.87 -19.91 26.92
C ASP A 430 -23.29 -19.53 26.43
N THR A 431 -23.43 -19.14 25.16
CA THR A 431 -24.70 -18.63 24.59
C THR A 431 -25.28 -19.61 23.58
N THR A 432 -26.47 -20.15 23.87
CA THR A 432 -27.20 -21.03 22.96
C THR A 432 -28.21 -20.25 22.12
N ILE A 433 -28.19 -20.48 20.82
CA ILE A 433 -29.10 -19.95 19.81
C ILE A 433 -29.89 -21.12 19.23
N GLU A 434 -31.22 -21.04 19.25
CA GLU A 434 -32.11 -22.07 18.73
C GLU A 434 -32.69 -21.62 17.37
N GLU A 435 -32.48 -22.41 16.32
CA GLU A 435 -33.02 -22.19 14.98
C GLU A 435 -33.89 -23.36 14.56
N ARG A 436 -35.01 -23.09 13.87
CA ARG A 436 -35.97 -24.12 13.46
C ARG A 436 -36.19 -24.09 11.96
N TYR A 437 -35.87 -25.19 11.31
CA TYR A 437 -36.12 -25.41 9.89
C TYR A 437 -37.26 -26.40 9.66
N GLU A 438 -38.14 -26.11 8.71
CA GLU A 438 -39.26 -26.98 8.33
C GLU A 438 -39.23 -27.26 6.82
N SER A 439 -39.10 -28.53 6.43
CA SER A 439 -39.14 -28.96 5.03
C SER A 439 -40.35 -29.84 4.73
N THR A 440 -41.12 -29.45 3.72
CA THR A 440 -42.23 -30.25 3.18
C THR A 440 -41.79 -31.20 2.06
N ASP A 441 -40.52 -31.17 1.63
CA ASP A 441 -40.05 -31.88 0.43
C ASP A 441 -39.54 -33.30 0.74
N ALA A 442 -40.06 -33.92 1.81
CA ALA A 442 -39.77 -35.29 2.18
C ALA A 442 -40.29 -36.26 1.10
N GLY A 443 -39.43 -36.57 0.13
CA GLY A 443 -39.69 -37.38 -1.06
C GLY A 443 -40.42 -38.70 -0.80
N ARG A 444 -41.28 -39.08 -1.75
CA ARG A 444 -42.16 -40.26 -1.67
C ARG A 444 -41.47 -41.63 -1.80
N ASN A 445 -40.15 -41.71 -2.02
CA ASN A 445 -39.48 -42.98 -2.36
C ASN A 445 -38.03 -43.10 -1.84
N GLY A 446 -37.84 -43.45 -0.57
CA GLY A 446 -36.70 -44.28 -0.14
C GLY A 446 -35.35 -43.60 0.11
N GLY A 447 -35.33 -42.29 0.36
CA GLY A 447 -34.15 -41.54 0.78
C GLY A 447 -34.48 -40.07 0.60
N ASN A 448 -34.49 -39.32 1.70
CA ASN A 448 -34.78 -37.90 1.68
C ASN A 448 -33.53 -37.17 2.14
N SER A 449 -32.97 -36.36 1.27
CA SER A 449 -32.02 -35.35 1.70
C SER A 449 -32.63 -33.97 1.53
N PHE A 450 -32.34 -33.09 2.48
CA PHE A 450 -32.72 -31.68 2.44
C PHE A 450 -31.59 -30.88 3.06
N GLY A 451 -31.30 -29.72 2.49
CA GLY A 451 -30.22 -28.85 2.94
C GLY A 451 -30.52 -27.40 2.63
N GLU A 452 -29.93 -26.50 3.41
CA GLU A 452 -30.06 -25.06 3.24
C GLU A 452 -28.83 -24.35 3.81
N VAL A 453 -28.66 -23.08 3.42
CA VAL A 453 -27.76 -22.16 4.10
C VAL A 453 -28.51 -21.49 5.25
N SER A 454 -28.09 -21.75 6.48
CA SER A 454 -28.58 -21.05 7.67
C SER A 454 -27.65 -19.90 8.01
N VAL A 455 -28.18 -18.72 8.33
CA VAL A 455 -27.40 -17.51 8.65
C VAL A 455 -27.76 -17.05 10.06
N ILE A 456 -26.78 -17.01 10.95
CA ILE A 456 -27.01 -16.88 12.39
C ILE A 456 -26.07 -15.85 12.97
N ALA A 457 -26.59 -14.91 13.76
CA ALA A 457 -25.77 -13.94 14.47
C ALA A 457 -25.07 -14.61 15.66
N ILE A 458 -23.76 -14.54 15.72
CA ILE A 458 -22.92 -15.08 16.81
C ILE A 458 -22.04 -13.96 17.39
N PRO A 459 -21.58 -14.04 18.65
CA PRO A 459 -20.53 -13.14 19.16
C PRO A 459 -19.30 -13.14 18.25
N ALA A 460 -18.74 -11.96 17.97
CA ALA A 460 -17.56 -11.81 17.13
C ALA A 460 -16.26 -12.29 17.80
N ASP A 461 -16.21 -12.28 19.13
CA ASP A 461 -15.07 -12.67 19.96
C ASP A 461 -15.17 -14.12 20.48
N PHE A 462 -15.87 -14.99 19.75
CA PHE A 462 -16.10 -16.37 20.15
C PHE A 462 -14.80 -17.18 20.26
N GLU A 463 -14.72 -18.09 21.24
CA GLU A 463 -13.62 -19.05 21.38
C GLU A 463 -14.02 -20.42 20.82
N THR A 464 -15.28 -20.82 21.01
CA THR A 464 -15.80 -22.11 20.54
C THR A 464 -17.21 -22.01 19.98
N ILE A 465 -17.49 -22.83 18.96
CA ILE A 465 -18.85 -23.06 18.48
C ILE A 465 -19.12 -24.56 18.53
N SER A 466 -20.17 -24.94 19.24
CA SER A 466 -20.70 -26.30 19.25
C SER A 466 -22.10 -26.34 18.67
N LEU A 467 -22.35 -27.39 17.89
CA LEU A 467 -23.55 -27.64 17.13
C LEU A 467 -24.27 -28.84 17.73
N ASP A 468 -25.49 -28.60 18.20
CA ASP A 468 -26.47 -29.61 18.56
C ASP A 468 -27.60 -29.59 17.55
N ALA A 469 -28.21 -30.75 17.31
CA ALA A 469 -29.30 -30.88 16.36
C ALA A 469 -30.35 -31.86 16.86
N GLU A 470 -31.61 -31.51 16.69
CA GLU A 470 -32.76 -32.39 16.87
C GLU A 470 -33.49 -32.51 15.53
N ILE A 471 -33.66 -33.73 15.04
CA ILE A 471 -34.39 -34.00 13.79
C ILE A 471 -35.69 -34.72 14.14
N THR A 472 -36.80 -34.05 13.85
CA THR A 472 -38.15 -34.61 13.96
C THR A 472 -38.71 -34.91 12.57
N SER A 473 -38.81 -36.19 12.23
CA SER A 473 -39.44 -36.67 11.01
C SER A 473 -40.85 -37.20 11.26
N HIS A 474 -41.82 -36.72 10.49
CA HIS A 474 -43.22 -37.14 10.60
C HIS A 474 -43.52 -38.32 9.65
N TRP A 475 -43.65 -39.52 10.23
CA TRP A 475 -44.04 -40.73 9.51
C TRP A 475 -45.46 -41.15 9.93
N ASP A 476 -46.44 -40.99 9.03
CA ASP A 476 -47.87 -41.17 9.30
C ASP A 476 -48.40 -40.40 10.54
N GLU A 477 -49.00 -41.09 11.52
CA GLU A 477 -49.59 -40.49 12.73
C GLU A 477 -48.59 -40.36 13.90
N GLN A 478 -47.34 -40.80 13.74
CA GLN A 478 -46.34 -40.80 14.82
C GLN A 478 -45.07 -40.03 14.40
N PRO A 479 -44.73 -38.93 15.08
CA PRO A 479 -43.43 -38.29 14.90
C PRO A 479 -42.32 -39.18 15.45
N VAL A 480 -41.21 -39.25 14.73
CA VAL A 480 -39.94 -39.82 15.20
C VAL A 480 -38.99 -38.65 15.41
N THR A 481 -38.50 -38.50 16.64
CA THR A 481 -37.53 -37.47 17.03
C THR A 481 -36.23 -38.15 17.45
N VAL A 482 -35.12 -37.71 16.86
CA VAL A 482 -33.77 -38.12 17.21
C VAL A 482 -32.93 -36.89 17.52
N GLU A 483 -32.07 -37.01 18.54
CA GLU A 483 -31.24 -35.92 19.08
C GLU A 483 -29.77 -36.27 18.88
N HIS A 484 -28.95 -35.29 18.51
CA HIS A 484 -27.49 -35.34 18.48
C HIS A 484 -26.94 -34.21 19.35
N GLU A 485 -26.02 -34.56 20.26
CA GLU A 485 -25.39 -33.60 21.20
C GLU A 485 -23.89 -33.46 20.90
N GLY A 486 -23.43 -32.21 20.75
CA GLY A 486 -22.06 -31.79 21.02
C GLY A 486 -21.05 -31.95 19.90
N ALA A 487 -21.40 -31.64 18.64
CA ALA A 487 -20.39 -31.54 17.59
C ALA A 487 -19.67 -30.19 17.68
N GLU A 488 -18.37 -30.18 17.91
CA GLU A 488 -17.57 -28.95 17.88
C GLU A 488 -17.21 -28.59 16.43
N LEU A 489 -17.38 -27.32 16.06
CA LEU A 489 -16.87 -26.79 14.79
C LEU A 489 -15.39 -26.42 15.00
N PRO A 490 -14.44 -27.06 14.27
CA PRO A 490 -13.03 -26.84 14.50
C PRO A 490 -12.55 -25.54 13.82
N PHE A 491 -12.28 -24.50 14.62
CA PHE A 491 -11.66 -23.26 14.15
C PHE A 491 -10.14 -23.21 14.34
N ASP A 492 -9.55 -24.27 14.93
CA ASP A 492 -8.14 -24.29 15.34
C ASP A 492 -7.20 -24.12 14.13
N GLU A 493 -6.18 -23.28 14.33
CA GLU A 493 -5.25 -22.81 13.30
C GLU A 493 -4.54 -23.98 12.60
N THR A 494 -4.41 -23.85 11.27
CA THR A 494 -3.67 -24.74 10.36
C THR A 494 -4.32 -26.10 10.12
N HIS A 495 -5.30 -26.13 9.22
CA HIS A 495 -5.33 -27.25 8.28
C HIS A 495 -4.09 -27.11 7.41
N ASP A 496 -2.96 -27.64 7.89
CA ASP A 496 -1.80 -27.93 7.05
C ASP A 496 -2.34 -28.86 5.96
N SER A 497 -2.72 -28.27 4.83
CA SER A 497 -2.88 -29.01 3.59
C SER A 497 -1.47 -29.43 3.17
N GLU A 498 -0.88 -30.38 3.90
CA GLU A 498 0.12 -31.29 3.35
C GLU A 498 -0.62 -32.10 2.28
N GLY A 499 -0.91 -31.42 1.16
CA GLY A 499 -1.45 -32.02 -0.03
C GLY A 499 -0.54 -33.18 -0.36
N GLU A 500 -1.15 -34.37 -0.45
CA GLU A 500 -0.57 -35.59 -1.01
C GLU A 500 -0.23 -35.35 -2.49
N GLY A 501 0.76 -34.50 -2.73
CA GLY A 501 1.22 -34.01 -4.02
C GLY A 501 2.60 -34.58 -4.38
N GLU A 502 2.96 -35.76 -3.89
CA GLU A 502 4.01 -36.57 -4.52
C GLU A 502 3.35 -37.58 -5.46
N GLY A 503 2.69 -37.05 -6.50
CA GLY A 503 2.48 -37.81 -7.72
C GLY A 503 3.85 -38.03 -8.36
N GLU A 504 4.41 -39.23 -8.19
CA GLU A 504 5.58 -39.70 -8.92
C GLU A 504 5.36 -39.42 -10.41
N VAL A 505 6.07 -38.42 -10.95
CA VAL A 505 6.15 -38.20 -12.39
C VAL A 505 6.90 -39.40 -12.96
N ASP A 506 6.17 -40.33 -13.56
CA ASP A 506 6.73 -41.40 -14.38
C ASP A 506 7.50 -40.77 -15.55
N GLU A 507 8.79 -40.48 -15.34
CA GLU A 507 9.78 -40.32 -16.40
C GLU A 507 9.97 -41.68 -17.09
N ASP A 508 9.19 -41.98 -18.13
CA ASP A 508 9.67 -42.86 -19.22
C ASP A 508 8.68 -42.91 -20.41
N GLY A 509 9.12 -42.41 -21.57
CA GLY A 509 8.49 -42.73 -22.84
C GLY A 509 8.91 -41.85 -24.01
N PRO A 510 9.97 -42.19 -24.77
CA PRO A 510 10.24 -41.53 -26.04
C PRO A 510 9.09 -41.82 -27.01
N LEU A 511 8.56 -40.77 -27.63
CA LEU A 511 7.60 -40.87 -28.72
C LEU A 511 8.28 -41.51 -29.94
N ASP A 512 8.02 -42.80 -30.17
CA ASP A 512 8.31 -43.45 -31.44
C ASP A 512 7.40 -42.86 -32.52
N GLU A 513 8.02 -42.09 -33.42
CA GLU A 513 7.52 -41.88 -34.78
C GLU A 513 7.49 -43.24 -35.49
N ASP A 514 6.32 -43.77 -35.82
CA ASP A 514 6.20 -44.67 -36.98
C ASP A 514 4.75 -44.78 -37.51
N GLU A 515 4.64 -44.41 -38.79
CA GLU A 515 3.90 -45.08 -39.86
C GLU A 515 2.40 -45.39 -39.70
N ASN A 516 1.60 -44.58 -40.39
CA ASN A 516 0.87 -44.98 -41.60
C ASN A 516 0.44 -46.46 -41.73
N THR A 517 -0.86 -46.76 -41.66
CA THR A 517 -1.56 -47.53 -42.72
C THR A 517 -3.07 -47.32 -42.60
N GLY A 518 -3.70 -46.98 -43.72
CA GLY A 518 -5.14 -46.72 -43.79
C GLY A 518 -6.04 -47.95 -43.79
N TRP A 519 -7.33 -47.69 -43.54
CA TRP A 519 -8.50 -48.14 -44.30
C TRP A 519 -9.61 -47.10 -44.14
#